data_AF-A0A3M0XYG4-F1
#
_entry.id   AF-A0A3M0XYG4-F1
#
_cell.length_a   1.000
_cell.length_b   1.000
_cell.length_c   1.000
_cell.angle_alpha   90.00
_cell.angle_beta   90.00
_cell.angle_gamma   90.00
#
_symmetry.space_group_name_H-M   'P 1'
#
loop_
_entity.id
_entity.type
_entity.pdbx_description
1 polymer ?
#
loop_
_entity_poly.entity_id
_entity_poly.type
_entity_poly.pdbx_seq_one_letter_code
_entity_poly.pdbx_strand_id
1 'polypeptide(L)'
;FGSVLENVVIDERTREPDYDDDAITENTRATYPVEHIPNARIPSMAGHPKNVIFLTADAFGVLPPVSRLSREQAMYYFINGYTSKLAGTEAGVTEPVPNFSPCFGGPFLPRPPALYAQMLADRVERHGADVWLLNTGWTGGPYGVGSRFKLAYTRAMVRAILDGSLAKAQFVEEPVFGLRIPTSVPDVPADVLNPRNTWSDGAAYDAKARELAQRFRDNDASFEMDEATRAAGPTV
;
A
#
# COMPACT_ATOMS: atom_id res chain seq x y z
N PHE A 1 18.42 21.59 14.95
CA PHE A 1 17.62 22.58 15.69
C PHE A 1 16.47 23.04 14.79
N GLY A 2 15.26 23.24 15.32
CA GLY A 2 14.06 23.56 14.52
C GLY A 2 13.09 22.39 14.27
N SER A 3 13.48 21.17 14.66
CA SER A 3 12.61 20.00 14.68
C SER A 3 12.07 19.75 16.09
N VAL A 4 10.93 19.06 16.19
CA VAL A 4 10.36 18.55 17.44
C VAL A 4 10.32 17.04 17.38
N LEU A 5 10.85 16.38 18.41
CA LEU A 5 10.71 14.94 18.63
C LEU A 5 9.62 14.71 19.68
N GLU A 6 8.62 13.92 19.35
CA GLU A 6 7.49 13.59 20.21
C GLU A 6 7.58 12.12 20.61
N ASN A 7 7.57 11.87 21.93
CA ASN A 7 7.65 10.55 22.55
C ASN A 7 8.90 9.71 22.18
N VAL A 8 9.95 10.32 21.65
CA VAL A 8 11.25 9.65 21.41
C VAL A 8 12.05 9.63 22.71
N VAL A 9 12.56 8.46 23.09
CA VAL A 9 13.43 8.32 24.26
C VAL A 9 14.79 8.97 23.96
N ILE A 10 15.33 9.70 24.93
CA ILE A 10 16.61 10.38 24.81
C ILE A 10 17.56 9.77 25.83
N ASP A 11 18.74 9.31 25.39
CA ASP A 11 19.79 8.85 26.29
C ASP A 11 20.21 10.00 27.23
N GLU A 12 20.11 9.79 28.54
CA GLU A 12 20.28 10.84 29.54
C GLU A 12 21.70 11.44 29.55
N ARG A 13 22.70 10.67 29.12
CA ARG A 13 24.12 11.02 29.18
C ARG A 13 24.60 11.69 27.90
N THR A 14 24.33 11.09 26.75
CA THR A 14 24.76 11.54 25.42
C THR A 14 23.81 12.58 24.84
N ARG A 15 22.55 12.60 25.30
CA ARG A 15 21.45 13.39 24.73
C ARG A 15 21.09 12.99 23.30
N GLU A 16 21.53 11.82 22.85
CA GLU A 16 21.17 11.26 21.56
C GLU A 16 19.76 10.62 21.64
N PRO A 17 18.91 10.82 20.63
CA PRO A 17 17.64 10.11 20.55
C PRO A 17 17.87 8.62 20.25
N ASP A 18 17.19 7.75 20.99
CA ASP A 18 17.08 6.33 20.66
C ASP A 18 15.82 6.14 19.82
N TYR A 19 16.01 5.78 18.55
CA TYR A 19 14.91 5.56 17.61
C TYR A 19 14.39 4.12 17.59
N ASP A 20 15.06 3.21 18.31
CA ASP A 20 14.66 1.81 18.45
C ASP A 20 13.89 1.57 19.76
N ASP A 21 13.85 2.55 20.68
CA ASP A 21 13.13 2.46 21.96
C ASP A 21 11.66 2.93 21.83
N ASP A 22 10.73 2.01 22.13
CA ASP A 22 9.29 2.18 22.08
C ASP A 22 8.62 2.23 23.48
N ALA A 23 9.40 2.38 24.56
CA ALA A 23 8.92 2.30 25.95
C ALA A 23 7.79 3.29 26.28
N ILE A 24 7.73 4.43 25.57
CA ILE A 24 6.61 5.38 25.66
C ILE A 24 5.47 4.96 24.72
N THR A 25 5.79 4.72 23.44
CA THR A 25 4.87 4.27 22.40
C THR A 25 5.64 3.85 21.15
N GLU A 26 5.13 2.85 20.42
CA GLU A 26 5.63 2.52 19.07
C GLU A 26 5.39 3.66 18.04
N ASN A 27 4.49 4.60 18.33
CA ASN A 27 4.14 5.72 17.45
C ASN A 27 4.97 6.99 17.74
N THR A 28 6.29 6.86 17.84
CA THR A 28 7.18 8.02 17.99
C THR A 28 7.14 8.91 16.74
N ARG A 29 7.29 10.23 16.91
CA ARG A 29 7.14 11.19 15.80
C ARG A 29 8.25 12.24 15.79
N ALA A 30 8.54 12.72 14.59
CA ALA A 30 9.40 13.89 14.37
C ALA A 30 8.68 14.86 13.43
N THR A 31 8.55 16.11 13.85
CA THR A 31 8.05 17.20 13.02
C THR A 31 9.19 18.17 12.71
N TYR A 32 9.30 18.58 11.45
CA TYR A 32 10.37 19.47 11.00
C TYR A 32 9.89 20.34 9.83
N PRO A 33 10.44 21.56 9.66
CA PRO A 33 10.24 22.37 8.47
C PRO A 33 10.66 21.62 7.20
N VAL A 34 9.93 21.84 6.10
CA VAL A 34 10.22 21.17 4.81
C VAL A 34 11.61 21.52 4.28
N GLU A 35 12.13 22.69 4.65
CA GLU A 35 13.46 23.21 4.37
C GLU A 35 14.59 22.33 4.93
N HIS A 36 14.29 21.47 5.91
CA HIS A 36 15.27 20.53 6.45
C HIS A 36 15.58 19.36 5.49
N ILE A 37 14.82 19.20 4.41
CA ILE A 37 15.04 18.18 3.39
C ILE A 37 15.76 18.81 2.17
N PRO A 38 17.05 18.51 1.91
CA PRO A 38 17.87 19.24 0.93
C PRO A 38 17.31 19.30 -0.50
N ASN A 39 16.52 18.30 -0.91
CA ASN A 39 15.94 18.21 -2.25
C ASN A 39 14.42 18.48 -2.26
N ALA A 40 13.87 19.06 -1.19
CA ALA A 40 12.47 19.44 -1.17
C ALA A 40 12.22 20.59 -2.14
N ARG A 41 11.08 20.54 -2.82
CA ARG A 41 10.65 21.59 -3.75
C ARG A 41 9.94 22.70 -3.00
N ILE A 42 10.39 23.93 -3.18
CA ILE A 42 9.79 25.13 -2.58
C ILE A 42 9.50 26.15 -3.71
N PRO A 43 8.24 26.60 -3.91
CA PRO A 43 7.03 26.17 -3.19
C PRO A 43 6.67 24.70 -3.52
N SER A 44 5.99 24.04 -2.59
CA SER A 44 5.56 22.62 -2.67
C SER A 44 4.46 22.37 -3.71
N MET A 45 4.67 22.81 -4.95
CA MET A 45 3.75 22.67 -6.08
C MET A 45 4.48 22.06 -7.28
N ALA A 46 3.84 21.12 -7.97
CA ALA A 46 4.36 20.49 -9.18
C ALA A 46 3.28 20.42 -10.27
N GLY A 47 3.60 19.82 -11.42
CA GLY A 47 2.62 19.55 -12.48
C GLY A 47 1.67 18.40 -12.12
N HIS A 48 0.85 18.00 -13.08
CA HIS A 48 -0.06 16.86 -12.90
C HIS A 48 0.70 15.53 -12.74
N PRO A 49 0.24 14.62 -11.86
CA PRO A 49 0.88 13.33 -11.67
C PRO A 49 0.86 12.51 -12.95
N LYS A 50 2.00 11.86 -13.28
CA LYS A 50 2.07 10.80 -14.30
C LYS A 50 1.81 9.42 -13.72
N ASN A 51 1.97 9.28 -12.41
CA ASN A 51 1.78 8.04 -11.66
C ASN A 51 1.05 8.34 -10.35
N VAL A 52 0.09 7.50 -9.98
CA VAL A 52 -0.57 7.46 -8.68
C VAL A 52 -0.28 6.11 -8.05
N ILE A 53 0.24 6.10 -6.81
CA ILE A 53 0.62 4.86 -6.13
C ILE A 53 -0.20 4.73 -4.85
N PHE A 54 -0.98 3.66 -4.75
CA PHE A 54 -1.64 3.24 -3.53
C PHE A 54 -0.70 2.34 -2.75
N LEU A 55 -0.43 2.71 -1.50
CA LEU A 55 0.38 1.91 -0.59
C LEU A 55 -0.55 1.08 0.28
N THR A 56 -0.33 -0.22 0.28
CA THR A 56 -1.00 -1.15 1.20
C THR A 56 0.06 -1.89 1.99
N ALA A 57 -0.14 -2.04 3.30
CA ALA A 57 0.69 -2.94 4.11
C ALA A 57 -0.11 -4.21 4.35
N ASP A 58 -0.09 -5.12 3.39
CA ASP A 58 -0.83 -6.38 3.50
C ASP A 58 -0.07 -7.35 4.43
N ALA A 59 -0.62 -7.60 5.62
CA ALA A 59 -0.08 -8.54 6.59
C ALA A 59 -0.58 -9.99 6.35
N PHE A 60 -1.48 -10.21 5.39
CA PHE A 60 -1.90 -11.55 4.97
C PHE A 60 -0.87 -12.16 4.02
N GLY A 61 -0.04 -11.35 3.36
CA GLY A 61 1.01 -11.80 2.46
C GLY A 61 0.50 -12.33 1.12
N VAL A 62 -0.63 -11.79 0.67
CA VAL A 62 -1.40 -12.24 -0.50
C VAL A 62 -1.24 -11.29 -1.67
N LEU A 63 -1.23 -9.98 -1.44
CA LEU A 63 -1.20 -9.01 -2.53
C LEU A 63 0.18 -8.95 -3.20
N PRO A 64 0.25 -8.84 -4.54
CA PRO A 64 1.52 -8.70 -5.24
C PRO A 64 2.31 -7.47 -4.78
N PRO A 65 3.65 -7.50 -4.84
CA PRO A 65 4.49 -6.36 -4.44
C PRO A 65 4.22 -5.09 -5.24
N VAL A 66 3.81 -5.24 -6.51
CA VAL A 66 3.35 -4.15 -7.36
C VAL A 66 2.33 -4.67 -8.38
N SER A 67 1.31 -3.88 -8.66
CA SER A 67 0.31 -4.18 -9.70
C SER A 67 -0.11 -2.91 -10.43
N ARG A 68 -0.34 -3.02 -11.74
CA ARG A 68 -0.91 -1.92 -12.54
C ARG A 68 -2.43 -2.04 -12.58
N LEU A 69 -3.12 -1.05 -12.04
CA LEU A 69 -4.57 -1.07 -11.95
C LEU A 69 -5.21 -0.62 -13.27
N SER A 70 -6.36 -1.20 -13.62
CA SER A 70 -7.30 -0.56 -14.54
C SER A 70 -7.96 0.66 -13.89
N ARG A 71 -8.76 1.41 -14.65
CA ARG A 71 -9.55 2.53 -14.12
C ARG A 71 -10.52 2.06 -13.03
N GLU A 72 -11.25 0.98 -13.29
CA GLU A 72 -12.25 0.41 -12.40
C GLU A 72 -11.59 -0.19 -11.15
N GLN A 73 -10.44 -0.87 -11.31
CA GLN A 73 -9.65 -1.33 -10.18
C GLN A 73 -9.14 -0.15 -9.34
N ALA A 74 -8.65 0.92 -9.98
CA ALA A 74 -8.20 2.11 -9.26
C ALA A 74 -9.32 2.71 -8.40
N MET A 75 -10.54 2.78 -8.93
CA MET A 75 -11.71 3.21 -8.15
C MET A 75 -12.02 2.22 -7.01
N TYR A 76 -12.06 0.92 -7.29
CA TYR A 76 -12.37 -0.13 -6.31
C TYR A 76 -11.40 -0.15 -5.12
N TYR A 77 -10.09 -0.19 -5.41
CA TYR A 77 -9.06 -0.23 -4.36
C TYR A 77 -8.92 1.10 -3.63
N PHE A 78 -9.22 2.23 -4.27
CA PHE A 78 -9.25 3.53 -3.59
C PHE A 78 -10.44 3.65 -2.64
N ILE A 79 -11.64 3.21 -3.04
CA ILE A 79 -12.82 3.20 -2.17
C ILE A 79 -12.61 2.28 -0.97
N ASN A 80 -12.07 1.07 -1.18
CA ASN A 80 -11.79 0.14 -0.09
C ASN A 80 -10.66 0.63 0.83
N GLY A 81 -9.59 1.18 0.25
CA GLY A 81 -8.44 1.70 1.00
C GLY A 81 -7.85 0.68 1.98
N TYR A 82 -7.61 -0.53 1.49
CA TYR A 82 -7.12 -1.65 2.29
C TYR A 82 -5.66 -1.46 2.71
N THR A 83 -5.41 -1.66 4.00
CA THR A 83 -4.10 -1.88 4.62
C THR A 83 -4.28 -2.84 5.80
N SER A 84 -3.22 -3.16 6.53
CA SER A 84 -3.34 -3.90 7.80
C SER A 84 -2.96 -3.01 8.97
N LYS A 85 -3.64 -3.21 10.11
CA LYS A 85 -3.15 -2.78 11.42
C LYS A 85 -2.12 -3.81 11.88
N LEU A 86 -0.93 -3.33 12.21
CA LEU A 86 0.15 -4.20 12.67
C LEU A 86 0.00 -4.45 14.17
N ALA A 87 0.28 -5.68 14.59
CA ALA A 87 0.36 -6.01 16.01
C ALA A 87 1.41 -5.11 16.69
N GLY A 88 1.07 -4.59 17.88
CA GLY A 88 1.91 -3.63 18.62
C GLY A 88 1.54 -2.16 18.38
N THR A 89 1.20 -1.80 17.14
CA THR A 89 1.06 -0.37 16.76
C THR A 89 -0.23 0.29 17.27
N GLU A 90 -1.21 -0.51 17.69
CA GLU A 90 -2.45 -0.06 18.34
C GLU A 90 -2.74 -0.90 19.59
N ALA A 91 -3.22 -0.25 20.65
CA ALA A 91 -3.52 -0.91 21.92
C ALA A 91 -4.55 -2.04 21.72
N GLY A 92 -4.15 -3.29 22.05
CA GLY A 92 -5.00 -4.47 21.99
C GLY A 92 -4.95 -5.28 20.69
N VAL A 93 -4.10 -4.92 19.73
CA VAL A 93 -3.92 -5.70 18.48
C VAL A 93 -2.78 -6.70 18.64
N THR A 94 -3.10 -7.99 18.79
CA THR A 94 -2.13 -9.09 18.96
C THR A 94 -1.87 -9.88 17.68
N GLU A 95 -2.78 -9.80 16.71
CA GLU A 95 -2.66 -10.40 15.37
C GLU A 95 -2.98 -9.33 14.31
N PRO A 96 -2.44 -9.42 13.09
CA PRO A 96 -2.75 -8.44 12.06
C PRO A 96 -4.23 -8.47 11.68
N VAL A 97 -4.87 -7.32 11.77
CA VAL A 97 -6.27 -7.15 11.40
C VAL A 97 -6.34 -6.38 10.08
N PRO A 98 -7.10 -6.87 9.08
CA PRO A 98 -7.47 -6.08 7.91
C PRO A 98 -8.05 -4.74 8.34
N ASN A 99 -7.58 -3.66 7.74
CA ASN A 99 -8.09 -2.33 7.98
C ASN A 99 -8.47 -1.68 6.65
N PHE A 100 -9.76 -1.44 6.48
CA PHE A 100 -10.31 -0.76 5.33
C PHE A 100 -10.56 0.70 5.70
N SER A 101 -9.73 1.61 5.18
CA SER A 101 -9.82 3.04 5.43
C SER A 101 -10.11 3.72 4.10
N PRO A 102 -11.37 4.08 3.80
CA PRO A 102 -11.74 4.56 2.46
C PRO A 102 -10.87 5.73 2.02
N CYS A 103 -10.50 5.74 0.74
CA CYS A 103 -9.57 6.70 0.14
C CYS A 103 -8.19 6.76 0.82
N PHE A 104 -7.80 5.72 1.55
CA PHE A 104 -6.61 5.66 2.42
C PHE A 104 -6.58 6.76 3.50
N GLY A 105 -7.74 7.32 3.85
CA GLY A 105 -7.85 8.49 4.73
C GLY A 105 -9.22 8.66 5.36
N GLY A 106 -9.95 7.56 5.57
CA GLY A 106 -11.35 7.53 6.00
C GLY A 106 -11.70 8.48 7.15
N PRO A 107 -10.91 8.53 8.25
CA PRO A 107 -11.17 9.44 9.38
C PRO A 107 -11.24 10.93 9.03
N PHE A 108 -10.74 11.33 7.87
CA PHE A 108 -10.63 12.73 7.45
C PHE A 108 -11.57 13.10 6.30
N LEU A 109 -12.47 12.20 5.87
CA LEU A 109 -13.33 12.43 4.71
C LEU A 109 -14.65 13.13 5.11
N PRO A 110 -14.89 14.39 4.71
CA PRO A 110 -16.17 15.07 4.97
C PRO A 110 -17.27 14.73 3.95
N ARG A 111 -17.00 13.87 2.95
CA ARG A 111 -17.91 13.50 1.87
C ARG A 111 -17.90 11.99 1.63
N PRO A 112 -18.89 11.42 0.93
CA PRO A 112 -18.88 10.02 0.58
C PRO A 112 -17.62 9.62 -0.23
N PRO A 113 -16.98 8.46 0.06
CA PRO A 113 -15.78 7.99 -0.63
C PRO A 113 -15.89 7.92 -2.16
N ALA A 114 -17.05 7.48 -2.67
CA ALA A 114 -17.30 7.37 -4.11
C ALA A 114 -17.08 8.70 -4.87
N LEU A 115 -17.37 9.84 -4.23
CA LEU A 115 -17.14 11.15 -4.84
C LEU A 115 -15.65 11.42 -5.04
N TYR A 116 -14.81 11.10 -4.04
CA TYR A 116 -13.36 11.25 -4.15
C TYR A 116 -12.76 10.28 -5.17
N ALA A 117 -13.29 9.05 -5.23
CA ALA A 117 -12.89 8.07 -6.22
C ALA A 117 -13.18 8.54 -7.66
N GLN A 118 -14.36 9.10 -7.90
CA GLN A 118 -14.70 9.70 -9.20
C GLN A 118 -13.78 10.88 -9.53
N MET A 119 -13.53 11.78 -8.57
CA MET A 119 -12.61 12.90 -8.76
C MET A 119 -11.19 12.44 -9.12
N LEU A 120 -10.72 11.36 -8.49
CA LEU A 120 -9.42 10.75 -8.81
C LEU A 120 -9.43 10.17 -10.23
N ALA A 121 -10.45 9.36 -10.58
CA ALA A 121 -10.59 8.75 -11.89
C ALA A 121 -10.59 9.79 -13.02
N ASP A 122 -11.38 10.86 -12.87
CA ASP A 122 -11.46 11.95 -13.84
C ASP A 122 -10.10 12.65 -14.05
N ARG A 123 -9.30 12.79 -12.99
CA ARG A 123 -7.97 13.42 -13.06
C ARG A 123 -6.95 12.48 -13.67
N VAL A 124 -6.98 11.19 -13.31
CA VAL A 124 -6.11 10.16 -13.89
C VAL A 124 -6.33 10.07 -15.39
N GLU A 125 -7.59 9.98 -15.83
CA GLU A 125 -7.95 9.90 -17.25
C GLU A 125 -7.55 11.16 -18.02
N ARG A 126 -7.91 12.34 -17.50
CA ARG A 126 -7.60 13.64 -18.12
C ARG A 126 -6.10 13.85 -18.34
N HIS A 127 -5.26 13.32 -17.45
CA HIS A 127 -3.82 13.54 -17.48
C HIS A 127 -3.02 12.32 -17.96
N GLY A 128 -3.68 11.23 -18.33
CA GLY A 128 -3.03 10.00 -18.79
C GLY A 128 -2.08 9.40 -17.75
N ALA A 129 -2.46 9.45 -16.48
CA ALA A 129 -1.64 8.90 -15.39
C ALA A 129 -1.83 7.38 -15.26
N ASP A 130 -0.76 6.67 -14.88
CA ASP A 130 -0.86 5.27 -14.49
C ASP A 130 -1.17 5.13 -12.99
N VAL A 131 -1.99 4.15 -12.62
CA VAL A 131 -2.32 3.85 -11.21
C VAL A 131 -1.73 2.51 -10.81
N TRP A 132 -1.07 2.49 -9.66
CA TRP A 132 -0.32 1.36 -9.15
C TRP A 132 -0.81 1.00 -7.75
N LEU A 133 -0.91 -0.29 -7.45
CA LEU A 133 -1.04 -0.81 -6.09
C LEU A 133 0.30 -1.40 -5.69
N LEU A 134 0.86 -0.96 -4.57
CA LEU A 134 2.18 -1.37 -4.09
C LEU A 134 2.06 -1.96 -2.69
N ASN A 135 2.36 -3.25 -2.56
CA ASN A 135 2.37 -3.91 -1.26
C ASN A 135 3.71 -3.64 -0.54
N THR A 136 3.62 -2.92 0.57
CA THR A 136 4.73 -2.58 1.49
C THR A 136 4.70 -3.42 2.78
N GLY A 137 3.80 -4.40 2.82
CA GLY A 137 3.62 -5.37 3.88
C GLY A 137 4.43 -6.63 3.65
N TRP A 138 3.78 -7.79 3.76
CA TRP A 138 4.40 -9.11 3.87
C TRP A 138 4.32 -9.91 2.56
N THR A 139 5.18 -10.92 2.49
CA THR A 139 5.22 -11.95 1.46
C THR A 139 5.73 -13.26 2.06
N GLY A 140 5.51 -14.38 1.37
CA GLY A 140 5.90 -15.73 1.82
C GLY A 140 5.09 -16.32 2.96
N GLY A 141 3.96 -15.69 3.30
CA GLY A 141 3.10 -16.07 4.41
C GLY A 141 2.49 -14.84 5.09
N PRO A 142 1.52 -15.04 6.00
CA PRO A 142 1.01 -13.98 6.84
C PRO A 142 2.09 -13.49 7.83
N TYR A 143 1.86 -12.36 8.48
CA TYR A 143 2.69 -11.89 9.60
C TYR A 143 2.96 -13.02 10.61
N GLY A 144 4.19 -13.08 11.12
CA GLY A 144 4.66 -14.14 12.01
C GLY A 144 5.18 -15.39 11.28
N VAL A 145 4.83 -15.59 10.00
CA VAL A 145 5.34 -16.68 9.15
C VAL A 145 6.17 -16.12 7.98
N GLY A 146 5.57 -15.20 7.23
CA GLY A 146 6.22 -14.51 6.13
C GLY A 146 7.16 -13.41 6.61
N SER A 147 7.73 -12.69 5.65
CA SER A 147 8.62 -11.56 5.92
C SER A 147 8.11 -10.30 5.22
N ARG A 148 8.39 -9.14 5.82
CA ARG A 148 8.08 -7.85 5.20
C ARG A 148 8.94 -7.68 3.94
N PHE A 149 8.36 -7.12 2.88
CA PHE A 149 9.12 -6.83 1.66
C PHE A 149 10.36 -6.00 1.99
N LYS A 150 11.51 -6.42 1.45
CA LYS A 150 12.75 -5.66 1.58
C LYS A 150 12.54 -4.28 0.98
N LEU A 151 12.87 -3.23 1.75
CA LEU A 151 12.75 -1.84 1.30
C LEU A 151 13.50 -1.58 -0.02
N ALA A 152 14.59 -2.30 -0.27
CA ALA A 152 15.32 -2.25 -1.54
C ALA A 152 14.44 -2.64 -2.74
N TYR A 153 13.59 -3.66 -2.62
CA TYR A 153 12.67 -4.09 -3.67
C TYR A 153 11.57 -3.05 -3.89
N THR A 154 10.97 -2.53 -2.81
CA THR A 154 9.99 -1.44 -2.88
C THR A 154 10.56 -0.23 -3.61
N ARG A 155 11.79 0.17 -3.29
CA ARG A 155 12.49 1.27 -3.97
C ARG A 155 12.79 0.95 -5.44
N ALA A 156 13.17 -0.28 -5.78
CA ALA A 156 13.40 -0.69 -7.16
C ALA A 156 12.11 -0.59 -7.99
N MET A 157 10.99 -1.05 -7.45
CA MET A 157 9.67 -0.95 -8.11
C MET A 157 9.24 0.51 -8.27
N VAL A 158 9.41 1.35 -7.25
CA VAL A 158 9.11 2.80 -7.36
C VAL A 158 9.99 3.47 -8.42
N ARG A 159 11.28 3.13 -8.51
CA ARG A 159 12.16 3.64 -9.57
C ARG A 159 11.65 3.23 -10.96
N ALA A 160 11.30 1.96 -11.14
CA ALA A 160 10.77 1.44 -12.40
C ALA A 160 9.42 2.07 -12.80
N ILE A 161 8.59 2.45 -11.82
CA ILE A 161 7.36 3.25 -12.05
C ILE A 161 7.73 4.65 -12.52
N LEU A 162 8.66 5.31 -11.83
CA LEU A 162 9.00 6.72 -12.08
C LEU A 162 9.79 6.93 -13.39
N ASP A 163 10.65 5.97 -13.77
CA ASP A 163 11.39 6.00 -15.04
C ASP A 163 10.57 5.52 -16.26
N GLY A 164 9.37 4.98 -16.01
CA GLY A 164 8.42 4.52 -17.03
C GLY A 164 8.75 3.17 -17.66
N SER A 165 9.77 2.46 -17.17
CA SER A 165 10.09 1.10 -17.62
C SER A 165 8.98 0.12 -17.25
N LEU A 166 8.40 0.23 -16.05
CA LEU A 166 7.37 -0.68 -15.58
C LEU A 166 6.07 -0.54 -16.38
N ALA A 167 5.73 0.66 -16.82
CA ALA A 167 4.55 0.91 -17.67
C ALA A 167 4.61 0.18 -19.03
N LYS A 168 5.82 -0.20 -19.47
CA LYS A 168 6.10 -0.91 -20.73
C LYS A 168 6.37 -2.42 -20.52
N ALA A 169 6.31 -2.90 -19.28
CA ALA A 169 6.54 -4.30 -18.97
C ALA A 169 5.43 -5.19 -19.52
N GLN A 170 5.70 -6.50 -19.60
CA GLN A 170 4.67 -7.50 -19.77
C GLN A 170 4.02 -7.79 -18.41
N PHE A 171 2.73 -8.11 -18.44
CA PHE A 171 1.95 -8.36 -17.23
C PHE A 171 1.23 -9.70 -17.32
N VAL A 172 1.04 -10.33 -16.16
CA VAL A 172 0.17 -11.49 -15.96
C VAL A 172 -0.92 -11.13 -14.97
N GLU A 173 -2.11 -11.69 -15.14
CA GLU A 173 -3.22 -11.47 -14.22
C GLU A 173 -3.19 -12.47 -13.07
N GLU A 174 -3.31 -11.95 -11.86
CA GLU A 174 -3.49 -12.74 -10.64
C GLU A 174 -4.95 -13.27 -10.58
N PRO A 175 -5.16 -14.57 -10.33
CA PRO A 175 -6.46 -15.22 -10.54
C PRO A 175 -7.57 -14.82 -9.55
N VAL A 176 -7.24 -14.35 -8.34
CA VAL A 176 -8.24 -14.04 -7.30
C VAL A 176 -8.67 -12.58 -7.38
N PHE A 177 -7.72 -11.66 -7.51
CA PHE A 177 -7.91 -10.22 -7.48
C PHE A 177 -7.95 -9.59 -8.88
N GLY A 178 -7.60 -10.34 -9.93
CA GLY A 178 -7.48 -9.82 -11.30
C GLY A 178 -6.37 -8.78 -11.45
N LEU A 179 -5.43 -8.72 -10.50
CA LEU A 179 -4.37 -7.70 -10.48
C LEU A 179 -3.32 -8.03 -11.53
N ARG A 180 -2.92 -7.01 -12.31
CA ARG A 180 -1.87 -7.16 -13.32
C ARG A 180 -0.49 -7.03 -12.69
N ILE A 181 0.20 -8.16 -12.55
CA ILE A 181 1.54 -8.30 -12.00
C ILE A 181 2.58 -8.19 -13.13
N PRO A 182 3.62 -7.35 -13.03
CA PRO A 182 4.69 -7.33 -14.02
C PRO A 182 5.46 -8.67 -14.01
N THR A 183 5.86 -9.16 -15.17
CA THR A 183 6.64 -10.42 -15.27
C THR A 183 8.09 -10.27 -14.82
N SER A 184 8.61 -9.03 -14.80
CA SER A 184 9.95 -8.72 -14.31
C SER A 184 10.04 -7.27 -13.85
N VAL A 185 10.90 -7.02 -12.87
CA VAL A 185 11.32 -5.69 -12.42
C VAL A 185 12.82 -5.74 -12.17
N PRO A 186 13.63 -4.81 -12.70
CA PRO A 186 15.05 -4.75 -12.39
C PRO A 186 15.31 -4.75 -10.88
N ASP A 187 16.35 -5.48 -10.45
CA ASP A 187 16.77 -5.62 -9.05
C ASP A 187 15.73 -6.26 -8.09
N VAL A 188 14.68 -6.89 -8.62
CA VAL A 188 13.71 -7.68 -7.85
C VAL A 188 13.66 -9.11 -8.39
N PRO A 189 13.86 -10.15 -7.56
CA PRO A 189 13.72 -11.53 -8.00
C PRO A 189 12.32 -11.80 -8.58
N ALA A 190 12.25 -12.43 -9.75
CA ALA A 190 10.99 -12.66 -10.45
C ALA A 190 9.98 -13.47 -9.62
N ASP A 191 10.46 -14.45 -8.84
CA ASP A 191 9.62 -15.28 -7.97
C ASP A 191 8.91 -14.47 -6.89
N VAL A 192 9.47 -13.33 -6.48
CA VAL A 192 8.87 -12.46 -5.46
C VAL A 192 7.71 -11.63 -6.02
N LEU A 193 7.62 -11.47 -7.35
CA LEU A 193 6.57 -10.69 -8.01
C LEU A 193 5.22 -11.40 -7.97
N ASN A 194 5.20 -12.73 -8.01
CA ASN A 194 3.98 -13.50 -7.78
C ASN A 194 3.99 -14.02 -6.33
N PRO A 195 3.16 -13.47 -5.43
CA PRO A 195 3.19 -13.82 -4.02
C PRO A 195 2.93 -15.31 -3.77
N ARG A 196 2.16 -15.99 -4.63
CA ARG A 196 1.96 -17.44 -4.52
C ARG A 196 3.26 -18.25 -4.57
N ASN A 197 4.26 -17.78 -5.32
CA ASN A 197 5.56 -18.46 -5.46
C ASN A 197 6.44 -18.32 -4.21
N THR A 198 6.13 -17.35 -3.35
CA THR A 198 6.89 -17.11 -2.12
C THR A 198 6.42 -17.95 -0.95
N TRP A 199 5.20 -18.49 -1.02
CA TRP A 199 4.63 -19.35 0.02
C TRP A 199 5.17 -20.77 -0.12
N SER A 200 5.51 -21.40 1.01
CA SER A 200 5.94 -22.80 1.03
C SER A 200 4.82 -23.78 0.67
N ASP A 201 3.56 -23.39 0.92
CA ASP A 201 2.35 -24.14 0.59
C ASP A 201 1.41 -23.28 -0.26
N GLY A 202 1.29 -23.62 -1.55
CA GLY A 202 0.42 -22.92 -2.48
C GLY A 202 -1.07 -23.06 -2.14
N ALA A 203 -1.50 -24.16 -1.51
CA ALA A 203 -2.89 -24.31 -1.09
C ALA A 203 -3.21 -23.40 0.11
N ALA A 204 -2.24 -23.20 1.01
CA ALA A 204 -2.36 -22.24 2.11
C ALA A 204 -2.45 -20.80 1.58
N TYR A 205 -1.67 -20.45 0.54
CA TYR A 205 -1.81 -19.18 -0.17
C TYR A 205 -3.23 -19.04 -0.75
N ASP A 206 -3.69 -20.04 -1.51
CA ASP A 206 -4.99 -19.99 -2.20
C ASP A 206 -6.15 -19.81 -1.19
N ALA A 207 -6.09 -20.47 -0.03
CA ALA A 207 -7.06 -20.31 1.04
C ALA A 207 -7.01 -18.89 1.66
N LYS A 208 -5.81 -18.37 1.92
CA LYS A 208 -5.65 -17.01 2.49
C LYS A 208 -6.06 -15.92 1.50
N ALA A 209 -5.82 -16.13 0.20
CA ALA A 209 -6.23 -15.24 -0.86
C ALA A 209 -7.76 -15.14 -0.96
N ARG A 210 -8.46 -16.27 -0.90
CA ARG A 210 -9.94 -16.30 -0.84
C ARG A 210 -10.48 -15.65 0.43
N GLU A 211 -9.83 -15.85 1.57
CA GLU A 211 -10.24 -15.20 2.82
C GLU A 211 -10.14 -13.67 2.69
N LEU A 212 -9.02 -13.16 2.16
CA LEU A 212 -8.86 -11.72 1.94
C LEU A 212 -9.87 -11.19 0.89
N ALA A 213 -10.10 -11.94 -0.20
CA ALA A 213 -11.09 -11.60 -1.21
C ALA A 213 -12.50 -11.45 -0.63
N GLN A 214 -12.93 -12.39 0.22
CA GLN A 214 -14.23 -12.30 0.90
C GLN A 214 -14.32 -11.03 1.77
N ARG A 215 -13.25 -10.68 2.50
CA ARG A 215 -13.22 -9.46 3.32
C ARG A 215 -13.35 -8.18 2.49
N PHE A 216 -12.74 -8.15 1.29
CA PHE A 216 -12.95 -7.07 0.33
C PHE A 216 -14.40 -6.99 -0.12
N ARG A 217 -15.06 -8.11 -0.41
CA ARG A 217 -16.48 -8.16 -0.78
C ARG A 217 -17.40 -7.71 0.34
N ASP A 218 -17.15 -8.18 1.56
CA ASP A 218 -17.92 -7.80 2.73
C ASP A 218 -17.82 -6.28 2.99
N ASN A 219 -16.62 -5.71 2.82
CA ASN A 219 -16.40 -4.29 2.96
C ASN A 219 -17.01 -3.49 1.81
N ASP A 220 -16.87 -3.94 0.56
CA ASP A 220 -17.39 -3.24 -0.62
C ASP A 220 -18.93 -3.14 -0.61
N ALA A 221 -19.62 -4.08 0.03
CA ALA A 221 -21.08 -4.06 0.19
C ALA A 221 -21.58 -2.83 0.99
N SER A 222 -20.72 -2.19 1.78
CA SER A 222 -21.05 -0.98 2.54
C SER A 222 -20.95 0.32 1.73
N PHE A 223 -20.46 0.25 0.50
CA PHE A 223 -20.26 1.41 -0.36
C PHE A 223 -21.14 1.38 -1.61
N GLU A 224 -21.68 2.55 -1.96
CA GLU A 224 -22.28 2.79 -3.28
C GLU A 224 -21.18 2.87 -4.34
N MET A 225 -21.30 2.05 -5.38
CA MET A 225 -20.38 2.03 -6.53
C MET A 225 -21.12 1.52 -7.77
N ASP A 226 -20.68 1.96 -8.95
CA ASP A 226 -21.20 1.45 -10.20
C ASP A 226 -20.81 -0.02 -10.42
N GLU A 227 -21.54 -0.69 -11.32
CA GLU A 227 -21.38 -2.13 -11.59
C GLU A 227 -19.98 -2.48 -12.08
N ALA A 228 -19.38 -1.63 -12.94
CA ALA A 228 -18.05 -1.88 -13.50
C ALA A 228 -16.97 -1.79 -12.41
N THR A 229 -17.07 -0.80 -11.52
CA THR A 229 -16.20 -0.65 -10.34
C THR A 229 -16.35 -1.85 -9.41
N ARG A 230 -17.58 -2.29 -9.11
CA ARG A 230 -17.79 -3.46 -8.23
C ARG A 230 -17.25 -4.76 -8.85
N ALA A 231 -17.45 -4.94 -10.16
CA ALA A 231 -16.97 -6.10 -10.89
C ALA A 231 -15.43 -6.18 -10.94
N ALA A 232 -14.72 -5.05 -10.81
CA ALA A 232 -13.27 -5.00 -10.77
C ALA A 232 -12.63 -5.44 -9.43
N GLY A 233 -13.46 -5.72 -8.42
CA GLY A 233 -13.02 -6.34 -7.16
C GLY A 233 -12.67 -7.82 -7.30
N PRO A 234 -12.13 -8.45 -6.23
CA PRO A 234 -11.71 -9.84 -6.27
C PRO A 234 -12.87 -10.83 -6.44
N THR A 235 -12.62 -11.96 -7.06
CA THR A 235 -13.62 -13.04 -7.19
C THR A 235 -13.50 -13.97 -6.00
N VAL A 236 -14.65 -14.39 -5.44
CA VAL A 236 -14.72 -15.31 -4.29
C VAL A 236 -15.26 -16.67 -4.74
#